data_AF-A0A2P2KTZ7-F1
#
_entry.id   AF-A0A2P2KTZ7-F1
#
_cell.length_a   1.000
_cell.length_b   1.000
_cell.length_c   1.000
_cell.angle_alpha   90.00
_cell.angle_beta   90.00
_cell.angle_gamma   90.00
#
_symmetry.space_group_name_H-M   'P 1'
#
loop_
_entity.id
_entity.type
_entity.pdbx_description
1 polymer ?
#
loop_
_entity_poly.entity_id
_entity_poly.type
_entity_poly.pdbx_seq_one_letter_code
_entity_poly.pdbx_strand_id
1 'polypeptide(L)'
;MFGDWGHGICLLLGALVLIARESKLSNQRLGSFMEMLFGGRYVLLLMAIFSIYCGVIYNEFFSVPFHLFGGSAYKCQETTCSDAHTTGLVKYQDTYPFGVDPSWRGSRSELPFLNSLKMKMSILLGMTQMNLGIILSYFNARFFSSSLDIRYQFVPQMIFLNCLFGYLSLLIIIKWCTGSQADLYHVMIYMFLSPTDNLGENQLFPGQRPLQIILLLLAVVAVPWMLFPKPFILKKLHSERFQGRTYGILRNTEADLDVEPDSARAHHEDFNFSEVFVHQMIHSIEFVLGAVSNTASYLRLWALR
;
A
#
# COMPACT_ATOMS: atom_id res chain seq x y z
N MET A 1 -2.65 -14.47 -1.75
CA MET A 1 -1.62 -15.43 -2.21
C MET A 1 -2.08 -16.85 -1.96
N PHE A 2 -2.38 -17.23 -0.71
CA PHE A 2 -3.02 -18.51 -0.42
C PHE A 2 -4.52 -18.29 -0.21
N GLY A 3 -5.36 -18.90 -1.04
CA GLY A 3 -6.79 -18.57 -1.11
C GLY A 3 -7.66 -19.74 -1.51
N ASP A 4 -7.36 -20.91 -0.95
CA ASP A 4 -8.17 -22.13 -1.05
C ASP A 4 -8.60 -22.51 0.37
N TRP A 5 -9.91 -22.71 0.57
CA TRP A 5 -10.42 -23.06 1.89
C TRP A 5 -10.27 -24.55 2.20
N GLY A 6 -10.18 -25.44 1.22
CA GLY A 6 -9.86 -26.85 1.41
C GLY A 6 -8.45 -27.03 1.96
N HIS A 7 -7.45 -26.46 1.28
CA HIS A 7 -6.08 -26.46 1.80
C HIS A 7 -5.95 -25.63 3.11
N GLY A 8 -6.74 -24.56 3.25
CA GLY A 8 -6.83 -23.79 4.49
C GLY A 8 -7.30 -24.62 5.69
N ILE A 9 -8.28 -25.51 5.50
CA ILE A 9 -8.76 -26.45 6.54
C ILE A 9 -7.65 -27.44 6.93
N CYS A 10 -6.89 -27.96 5.96
CA CYS A 10 -5.75 -28.84 6.26
C CYS A 10 -4.68 -28.12 7.10
N LEU A 11 -4.35 -26.87 6.76
CA LEU A 11 -3.43 -26.05 7.55
C LEU A 11 -3.98 -25.73 8.94
N LEU A 12 -5.29 -25.47 9.06
CA LEU A 12 -5.94 -25.21 10.33
C LEU A 12 -5.86 -26.44 11.24
N LEU A 13 -6.14 -27.63 10.72
CA LEU A 13 -6.00 -28.90 11.44
C LEU A 13 -4.55 -29.10 11.92
N GLY A 14 -3.57 -28.87 11.05
CA GLY A 14 -2.15 -28.93 11.42
C GLY A 14 -1.79 -27.96 12.55
N ALA A 15 -2.23 -26.70 12.46
CA ALA A 15 -1.98 -25.68 13.47
C ALA A 15 -2.67 -26.02 14.81
N LEU A 16 -3.91 -26.51 14.79
CA LEU A 16 -4.65 -26.93 15.98
C LEU A 16 -3.98 -28.12 16.68
N VAL A 17 -3.43 -29.08 15.92
CA VAL A 17 -2.68 -30.20 16.51
C VAL A 17 -1.42 -29.73 17.23
N LEU A 18 -0.70 -28.75 16.67
CA LEU A 18 0.50 -28.17 17.29
C LEU A 18 0.15 -27.43 18.59
N ILE A 19 -0.97 -26.69 18.61
CA ILE A 19 -1.45 -25.97 19.79
C ILE A 19 -1.96 -26.96 20.85
N ALA A 20 -2.75 -27.97 20.45
CA ALA A 20 -3.26 -28.97 21.38
C ALA A 20 -2.14 -29.79 22.05
N ARG A 21 -1.00 -29.95 21.38
CA ARG A 21 0.18 -30.66 21.90
C ARG A 21 1.26 -29.74 22.45
N GLU A 22 0.95 -28.48 22.75
CA GLU A 22 1.92 -27.46 23.20
C GLU A 22 2.71 -27.90 24.43
N SER A 23 2.05 -28.42 25.46
CA SER A 23 2.71 -28.90 26.69
C SER A 23 3.69 -30.06 26.43
N LYS A 24 3.36 -30.95 25.48
CA LYS A 24 4.19 -32.12 25.17
C LYS A 24 5.37 -31.76 24.26
N LEU A 25 5.14 -30.89 23.27
CA LEU A 25 6.18 -30.43 22.35
C LEU A 25 7.16 -29.47 23.05
N SER A 26 6.71 -28.65 24.00
CA SER A 26 7.59 -27.73 24.74
C SER A 26 8.68 -28.45 25.54
N ASN A 27 8.44 -29.69 25.97
CA ASN A 27 9.38 -30.47 26.77
C ASN A 27 10.28 -31.40 25.93
N GLN A 28 10.11 -31.41 24.60
CA GLN A 28 10.91 -32.22 23.69
C GLN A 28 11.92 -31.35 22.94
N ARG A 29 13.11 -31.87 22.66
CA ARG A 29 14.02 -31.25 21.69
C ARG A 29 13.49 -31.55 20.29
N LEU A 30 12.81 -30.59 19.68
CA LEU A 30 12.34 -30.67 18.31
C LEU A 30 13.54 -30.50 17.35
N GLY A 31 13.44 -31.10 16.15
CA GLY A 31 14.36 -30.77 15.06
C GLY A 31 14.13 -29.33 14.56
N SER A 32 15.14 -28.75 13.92
CA SER A 32 15.15 -27.33 13.49
C SER A 32 13.90 -26.88 12.72
N PHE A 33 13.37 -27.73 11.84
CA PHE A 33 12.13 -27.44 11.10
C PHE A 33 10.88 -27.38 12.00
N MET A 34 10.73 -28.36 12.90
CA MET A 34 9.58 -28.43 13.80
C MET A 34 9.63 -27.34 14.87
N GLU A 35 10.82 -26.93 15.31
CA GLU A 35 11.01 -25.82 16.24
C GLU A 35 10.56 -24.48 15.62
N MET A 36 10.93 -24.21 14.36
CA MET A 36 10.47 -23.03 13.61
C MET A 36 8.93 -23.03 13.48
N LEU A 37 8.35 -24.18 13.09
CA LEU A 37 6.91 -24.34 12.94
C LEU A 37 6.17 -24.13 14.27
N PHE A 38 6.73 -24.64 15.37
CA PHE A 38 6.18 -24.50 16.72
C PHE A 38 6.26 -23.05 17.24
N GLY A 39 7.38 -22.35 16.97
CA GLY A 39 7.53 -20.93 17.25
C GLY A 39 6.48 -20.08 16.52
N GLY A 40 6.15 -20.45 15.27
CA GLY A 40 5.15 -19.79 14.43
C GLY A 40 3.70 -20.27 14.61
N ARG A 41 3.36 -21.09 15.61
CA ARG A 41 2.05 -21.77 15.71
C ARG A 41 0.83 -20.84 15.62
N TYR A 42 0.88 -19.68 16.29
CA TYR A 42 -0.21 -18.69 16.24
C TYR A 42 -0.29 -17.96 14.91
N VAL A 43 0.86 -17.74 14.26
CA VAL A 43 0.91 -17.16 12.90
C VAL A 43 0.29 -18.15 11.90
N LEU A 44 0.62 -19.44 12.00
CA LEU A 44 0.04 -20.50 11.16
C LEU A 44 -1.48 -20.60 11.34
N LEU A 45 -1.97 -20.53 12.59
CA LEU A 45 -3.41 -20.52 12.86
C LEU A 45 -4.10 -19.32 12.19
N LEU A 46 -3.53 -18.12 12.34
CA LEU A 46 -4.09 -16.91 11.74
C LEU A 46 -4.08 -16.98 10.20
N MET A 47 -2.98 -17.49 9.62
CA MET A 47 -2.86 -17.71 8.18
C MET A 47 -3.91 -18.70 7.66
N ALA A 48 -4.17 -19.78 8.39
CA ALA A 48 -5.16 -20.78 8.01
C ALA A 48 -6.59 -20.20 8.03
N ILE A 49 -6.96 -19.46 9.08
CA ILE A 49 -8.29 -18.82 9.18
C ILE A 49 -8.49 -17.81 8.04
N PHE A 50 -7.51 -16.95 7.77
CA PHE A 50 -7.61 -15.99 6.67
C PHE A 50 -7.58 -16.66 5.29
N SER A 51 -6.87 -17.78 5.13
CA SER A 51 -6.94 -18.58 3.90
C SER A 51 -8.33 -19.16 3.67
N ILE A 52 -8.98 -19.66 4.71
CA ILE A 52 -10.36 -20.16 4.63
C ILE A 52 -11.28 -19.01 4.24
N TYR A 53 -11.23 -17.88 4.93
CA TYR A 53 -12.04 -16.70 4.61
C TYR A 53 -11.86 -16.24 3.15
N CYS A 54 -10.60 -16.11 2.69
CA CYS A 54 -10.33 -15.79 1.31
C CYS A 54 -10.84 -16.88 0.37
N GLY A 55 -10.62 -18.16 0.67
CA GLY A 55 -11.07 -19.29 -0.15
C GLY A 55 -12.58 -19.33 -0.35
N VAL A 56 -13.36 -18.94 0.66
CA VAL A 56 -14.82 -18.79 0.52
C VAL A 56 -15.17 -17.57 -0.37
N ILE A 57 -14.47 -16.44 -0.24
CA ILE A 57 -14.66 -15.28 -1.15
C ILE A 57 -14.37 -15.66 -2.62
N TYR A 58 -13.31 -16.42 -2.88
CA TYR A 58 -12.99 -16.85 -4.24
C TYR A 58 -13.81 -18.06 -4.69
N ASN A 59 -14.51 -18.71 -3.76
CA ASN A 59 -15.30 -19.91 -4.00
C ASN A 59 -14.47 -21.04 -4.66
N GLU A 60 -13.30 -21.33 -4.09
CA GLU A 60 -12.37 -22.36 -4.59
C GLU A 60 -12.10 -23.43 -3.52
N PHE A 61 -12.68 -24.62 -3.67
CA PHE A 61 -12.38 -25.80 -2.83
C PHE A 61 -11.60 -26.84 -3.64
N PHE A 62 -10.29 -26.99 -3.43
CA PHE A 62 -9.48 -27.92 -4.23
C PHE A 62 -9.70 -27.76 -5.75
N SER A 63 -9.76 -26.51 -6.21
CA SER A 63 -10.08 -26.12 -7.61
C SER A 63 -11.52 -26.38 -8.09
N VAL A 64 -12.45 -26.77 -7.21
CA VAL A 64 -13.87 -26.98 -7.53
C VAL A 64 -14.73 -25.86 -6.92
N PRO A 65 -15.66 -25.25 -7.68
CA PRO A 65 -16.60 -24.26 -7.16
C PRO A 65 -17.77 -24.89 -6.41
N PHE A 66 -18.32 -24.18 -5.42
CA PHE A 66 -19.49 -24.61 -4.66
C PHE A 66 -20.65 -23.61 -4.77
N HIS A 67 -21.88 -24.11 -4.87
CA HIS A 67 -23.10 -23.29 -4.86
C HIS A 67 -23.60 -23.04 -3.43
N LEU A 68 -22.77 -22.41 -2.58
CA LEU A 68 -23.05 -22.24 -1.14
C LEU A 68 -24.17 -21.24 -0.83
N PHE A 69 -24.26 -20.13 -1.55
CA PHE A 69 -25.12 -18.99 -1.22
C PHE A 69 -26.28 -18.75 -2.22
N GLY A 70 -26.65 -19.77 -3.00
CA GLY A 70 -27.81 -19.73 -3.90
C GLY A 70 -27.49 -19.92 -5.39
N GLY A 71 -28.43 -19.54 -6.24
CA GLY A 71 -28.33 -19.63 -7.70
C GLY A 71 -27.31 -18.64 -8.27
N SER A 72 -26.69 -19.02 -9.39
CA SER A 72 -25.75 -18.16 -10.12
C SER A 72 -26.48 -16.96 -10.75
N ALA A 73 -25.81 -15.80 -10.75
CA ALA A 73 -26.23 -14.58 -11.41
C ALA A 73 -26.11 -14.66 -12.95
N TYR A 74 -25.36 -15.64 -13.45
CA TYR A 74 -25.11 -15.83 -14.87
C TYR A 74 -25.63 -17.18 -15.36
N LYS A 75 -26.23 -17.18 -16.55
CA LYS A 75 -26.71 -18.41 -17.20
C LYS A 75 -26.31 -18.42 -18.67
N CYS A 76 -26.22 -19.62 -19.24
CA CYS A 76 -26.17 -19.81 -20.69
C CYS A 76 -27.48 -19.28 -21.30
N GLN A 77 -27.38 -18.66 -22.47
CA GLN A 77 -28.55 -18.19 -23.22
C GLN A 77 -29.38 -19.35 -23.80
N GLU A 78 -28.76 -20.50 -24.05
CA GLU A 78 -29.43 -21.73 -24.50
C GLU A 78 -29.35 -22.88 -23.46
N THR A 79 -30.37 -23.74 -23.47
CA THR A 79 -30.56 -24.89 -22.57
C THR A 79 -29.51 -25.99 -22.74
N THR A 80 -28.81 -26.02 -23.88
CA THR A 80 -27.77 -27.02 -24.19
C THR A 80 -26.36 -26.58 -23.77
N CYS A 81 -26.16 -25.32 -23.35
CA CYS A 81 -24.84 -24.73 -23.04
C CYS A 81 -23.71 -25.07 -24.06
N SER A 82 -24.03 -25.45 -25.30
CA SER A 82 -23.01 -25.81 -26.31
C SER A 82 -22.17 -24.58 -26.68
N ASP A 83 -22.77 -23.39 -26.56
CA ASP A 83 -22.15 -22.10 -26.84
C ASP A 83 -21.42 -21.47 -25.66
N ALA A 84 -21.25 -22.17 -24.53
CA ALA A 84 -20.32 -21.74 -23.48
C ALA A 84 -18.87 -21.56 -24.03
N HIS A 85 -18.58 -22.13 -25.19
CA HIS A 85 -17.34 -21.94 -25.95
C HIS A 85 -17.35 -20.74 -26.92
N THR A 86 -18.52 -20.25 -27.34
CA THR A 86 -18.66 -19.30 -28.48
C THR A 86 -19.23 -17.93 -28.07
N THR A 87 -20.18 -17.87 -27.12
CA THR A 87 -20.78 -16.62 -26.63
C THR A 87 -20.81 -16.60 -25.11
N GLY A 88 -20.29 -15.52 -24.51
CA GLY A 88 -20.08 -15.41 -23.06
C GLY A 88 -21.33 -15.52 -22.20
N LEU A 89 -21.13 -15.77 -20.91
CA LEU A 89 -22.16 -15.80 -19.87
C LEU A 89 -22.98 -14.50 -19.85
N VAL A 90 -24.31 -14.60 -19.92
CA VAL A 90 -25.22 -13.45 -19.84
C VAL A 90 -25.70 -13.27 -18.41
N LYS A 91 -25.69 -12.03 -17.91
CA LYS A 91 -26.22 -11.71 -16.58
C LYS A 91 -27.74 -11.89 -16.61
N TYR A 92 -28.24 -12.86 -15.86
CA TYR A 92 -29.65 -13.24 -15.81
C TYR A 92 -30.32 -12.78 -14.51
N GLN A 93 -29.56 -12.73 -13.41
CA GLN A 93 -30.08 -12.46 -12.07
C GLN A 93 -29.20 -11.46 -11.31
N ASP A 94 -29.68 -11.01 -10.15
CA ASP A 94 -28.95 -10.19 -9.21
C ASP A 94 -27.61 -10.82 -8.80
N THR A 95 -26.68 -9.96 -8.43
CA THR A 95 -25.29 -10.33 -8.13
C THR A 95 -25.21 -11.39 -7.04
N TYR A 96 -24.26 -12.33 -7.17
CA TYR A 96 -24.06 -13.39 -6.19
C TYR A 96 -23.85 -12.83 -4.78
N PRO A 97 -24.54 -13.33 -3.74
CA PRO A 97 -24.56 -12.69 -2.43
C PRO A 97 -23.21 -12.61 -1.71
N PHE A 98 -22.35 -13.61 -1.90
CA PHE A 98 -21.05 -13.67 -1.22
C PHE A 98 -19.99 -14.34 -2.09
N GLY A 99 -18.93 -13.61 -2.41
CA GLY A 99 -17.79 -14.12 -3.17
C GLY A 99 -18.00 -14.12 -4.69
N VAL A 100 -17.17 -14.89 -5.39
CA VAL A 100 -17.22 -15.04 -6.84
C VAL A 100 -18.27 -16.07 -7.24
N ASP A 101 -19.03 -15.73 -8.28
CA ASP A 101 -20.08 -16.61 -8.81
C ASP A 101 -19.50 -17.94 -9.34
N PRO A 102 -20.03 -19.10 -8.91
CA PRO A 102 -19.61 -20.42 -9.38
C PRO A 102 -19.59 -20.58 -10.90
N SER A 103 -20.49 -19.92 -11.64
CA SER A 103 -20.65 -20.10 -13.08
C SER A 103 -19.46 -19.63 -13.91
N TRP A 104 -18.59 -18.79 -13.33
CA TRP A 104 -17.38 -18.34 -14.01
C TRP A 104 -16.38 -19.47 -14.23
N ARG A 105 -16.37 -20.47 -13.35
CA ARG A 105 -15.48 -21.63 -13.48
C ARG A 105 -15.85 -22.48 -14.69
N GLY A 106 -14.88 -22.74 -15.55
CA GLY A 106 -15.07 -23.49 -16.80
C GLY A 106 -15.58 -22.63 -17.97
N SER A 107 -15.74 -21.32 -17.79
CA SER A 107 -16.08 -20.40 -18.87
C SER A 107 -14.83 -19.90 -19.61
N ARG A 108 -14.95 -19.60 -20.91
CA ARG A 108 -13.84 -19.00 -21.69
C ARG A 108 -13.37 -17.65 -21.13
N SER A 109 -14.27 -16.91 -20.49
CA SER A 109 -14.01 -15.59 -19.89
C SER A 109 -13.54 -15.64 -18.43
N GLU A 110 -13.33 -16.84 -17.86
CA GLU A 110 -12.87 -17.01 -16.49
C GLU A 110 -11.55 -16.29 -16.21
N LEU A 111 -10.52 -16.66 -17.00
CA LEU A 111 -9.16 -16.13 -16.85
C LEU A 111 -9.10 -14.62 -17.00
N PRO A 112 -9.64 -13.98 -18.06
CA PRO A 112 -9.58 -12.53 -18.18
C PRO A 112 -10.36 -11.81 -17.08
N PHE A 113 -11.50 -12.35 -16.63
CA PHE A 113 -12.28 -11.76 -15.54
C PHE A 113 -11.56 -11.84 -14.19
N LEU A 114 -11.14 -13.05 -13.79
CA LEU A 114 -10.46 -13.28 -12.51
C LEU A 114 -9.12 -12.57 -12.46
N ASN A 115 -8.38 -12.53 -13.57
CA ASN A 115 -7.12 -11.79 -13.66
C ASN A 115 -7.35 -10.29 -13.41
N SER A 116 -8.29 -9.67 -14.14
CA SER A 116 -8.65 -8.26 -13.95
C SER A 116 -9.10 -7.97 -12.52
N LEU A 117 -9.93 -8.84 -11.93
CA LEU A 117 -10.40 -8.72 -10.54
C LEU A 117 -9.23 -8.78 -9.55
N LYS A 118 -8.42 -9.84 -9.60
CA LYS A 118 -7.29 -10.07 -8.68
C LYS A 118 -6.26 -8.94 -8.75
N MET A 119 -5.95 -8.47 -9.95
CA MET A 119 -5.01 -7.37 -10.18
C MET A 119 -5.52 -6.07 -9.55
N LYS A 120 -6.78 -5.69 -9.81
CA LYS A 120 -7.39 -4.49 -9.23
C LYS A 120 -7.51 -4.57 -7.70
N MET A 121 -7.90 -5.72 -7.17
CA MET A 121 -7.94 -5.97 -5.73
C MET A 121 -6.55 -5.86 -5.09
N SER A 122 -5.49 -6.33 -5.76
CA SER A 122 -4.11 -6.23 -5.27
C SER A 122 -3.65 -4.77 -5.18
N ILE A 123 -4.03 -3.93 -6.14
CA ILE A 123 -3.76 -2.49 -6.12
C ILE A 123 -4.49 -1.81 -4.95
N LEU A 124 -5.78 -2.11 -4.76
CA LEU A 124 -6.58 -1.54 -3.67
C LEU A 124 -6.01 -1.91 -2.29
N LEU A 125 -5.69 -3.20 -2.08
CA LEU A 125 -5.09 -3.68 -0.83
C LEU A 125 -3.69 -3.10 -0.60
N GLY A 126 -2.88 -2.99 -1.65
CA GLY A 126 -1.57 -2.37 -1.57
C GLY A 126 -1.67 -0.90 -1.15
N MET A 127 -2.59 -0.15 -1.76
CA MET A 127 -2.79 1.27 -1.46
C MET A 127 -3.28 1.50 -0.02
N THR A 128 -4.21 0.67 0.48
CA THR A 128 -4.66 0.78 1.88
C THR A 128 -3.55 0.43 2.86
N GLN A 129 -2.75 -0.61 2.59
CA GLN A 129 -1.62 -1.00 3.44
C GLN A 129 -0.51 0.06 3.46
N MET A 130 -0.16 0.65 2.32
CA MET A 130 0.84 1.73 2.26
C MET A 130 0.37 2.99 2.99
N ASN A 131 -0.90 3.39 2.81
CA ASN A 131 -1.47 4.52 3.57
C ASN A 131 -1.45 4.26 5.09
N LEU A 132 -1.77 3.04 5.52
CA LEU A 132 -1.68 2.66 6.94
C LEU A 132 -0.25 2.84 7.48
N GLY A 133 0.77 2.47 6.70
CA GLY A 133 2.18 2.69 7.07
C GLY A 133 2.52 4.17 7.26
N ILE A 134 2.07 5.04 6.36
CA ILE A 134 2.30 6.50 6.47
C ILE A 134 1.53 7.09 7.68
N ILE A 135 0.33 6.60 7.97
CA ILE A 135 -0.45 7.00 9.15
C ILE A 135 0.27 6.59 10.45
N LEU A 136 0.89 5.41 10.50
CA LEU A 136 1.72 4.99 11.64
C LEU A 136 2.92 5.93 11.83
N SER A 137 3.55 6.38 10.73
CA SER A 137 4.62 7.38 10.80
C SER A 137 4.14 8.72 11.38
N TYR A 138 2.91 9.13 11.08
CA TYR A 138 2.30 10.31 11.71
C TYR A 138 2.12 10.14 13.23
N PHE A 139 1.62 8.99 13.68
CA PHE A 139 1.51 8.73 15.12
C PHE A 139 2.86 8.75 15.82
N ASN A 140 3.91 8.24 15.16
CA ASN A 140 5.27 8.30 15.66
C ASN A 140 5.78 9.76 15.79
N ALA A 141 5.62 10.57 14.74
CA ALA A 141 6.01 11.98 14.76
C ALA A 141 5.23 12.80 15.81
N ARG A 142 3.96 12.46 16.02
CA ARG A 142 3.13 13.07 17.08
C ARG A 142 3.62 12.69 18.47
N PHE A 143 4.00 11.44 18.69
CA PHE A 143 4.55 10.97 19.97
C PHE A 143 5.86 11.70 20.31
N PHE A 144 6.77 11.82 19.35
CA PHE A 144 8.03 12.56 19.52
C PHE A 144 7.90 14.09 19.41
N SER A 145 6.67 14.61 19.23
CA SER A 145 6.37 16.05 19.11
C SER A 145 7.17 16.79 18.02
N SER A 146 7.62 16.08 16.98
CA SER A 146 8.40 16.67 15.88
C SER A 146 7.49 17.30 14.82
N SER A 147 7.04 18.53 15.09
CA SER A 147 6.14 19.29 14.19
C SER A 147 6.69 19.50 12.77
N LEU A 148 8.02 19.46 12.61
CA LEU A 148 8.69 19.56 11.31
C LEU A 148 8.46 18.32 10.44
N ASP A 149 8.55 17.12 11.03
CA ASP A 149 8.34 15.87 10.28
C ASP A 149 6.88 15.73 9.85
N ILE A 150 5.94 16.16 10.70
CA ILE A 150 4.51 16.16 10.34
C ILE A 150 4.25 17.04 9.11
N ARG A 151 4.77 18.27 9.10
CA ARG A 151 4.46 19.25 8.04
C ARG A 151 5.23 19.03 6.74
N TYR A 152 6.46 18.54 6.82
CA TYR A 152 7.36 18.47 5.66
C TYR A 152 7.69 17.04 5.21
N GLN A 153 7.34 16.01 5.98
CA GLN A 153 7.50 14.62 5.59
C GLN A 153 6.14 13.93 5.43
N PHE A 154 5.31 13.91 6.46
CA PHE A 154 4.00 13.23 6.40
C PHE A 154 3.04 13.86 5.37
N VAL A 155 2.80 15.17 5.44
CA VAL A 155 1.82 15.84 4.55
C VAL A 155 2.17 15.67 3.06
N PRO A 156 3.41 15.96 2.61
CA PRO A 156 3.76 15.76 1.20
C PRO A 156 3.69 14.30 0.77
N GLN A 157 4.11 13.35 1.61
CA GLN A 157 4.03 11.91 1.32
C GLN A 157 2.57 11.45 1.14
N MET A 158 1.67 11.92 2.00
CA MET A 158 0.24 11.60 1.94
C MET A 158 -0.42 12.19 0.68
N ILE A 159 -0.09 13.45 0.34
CA ILE A 159 -0.57 14.10 -0.88
C ILE A 159 -0.06 13.36 -2.12
N PHE A 160 1.25 13.11 -2.21
CA PHE A 160 1.86 12.47 -3.38
C PHE A 160 1.27 11.08 -3.65
N LEU A 161 1.21 10.23 -2.62
CA LEU A 161 0.70 8.86 -2.77
C LEU A 161 -0.79 8.86 -3.17
N ASN A 162 -1.62 9.69 -2.53
CA ASN A 162 -3.06 9.71 -2.81
C ASN A 162 -3.41 10.41 -4.12
N CYS A 163 -2.63 11.39 -4.58
CA CYS A 163 -2.87 12.04 -5.86
C CYS A 163 -2.68 11.11 -7.05
N LEU A 164 -1.74 10.16 -6.97
CA LEU A 164 -1.44 9.22 -8.05
C LEU A 164 -2.18 7.89 -7.86
N PHE A 165 -1.79 7.12 -6.83
CA PHE A 165 -2.30 5.77 -6.61
C PHE A 165 -3.62 5.73 -5.85
N GLY A 166 -3.90 6.76 -5.04
CA GLY A 166 -5.21 6.95 -4.42
C GLY A 166 -6.27 7.26 -5.49
N TYR A 167 -5.95 8.14 -6.44
CA TYR A 167 -6.82 8.44 -7.57
C TYR A 167 -7.07 7.21 -8.44
N LEU A 168 -6.05 6.41 -8.76
CA LEU A 168 -6.23 5.12 -9.44
C LEU A 168 -7.19 4.19 -8.68
N SER A 169 -7.01 4.06 -7.37
CA SER A 169 -7.89 3.26 -6.50
C SER A 169 -9.34 3.74 -6.57
N LEU A 170 -9.57 5.06 -6.55
CA LEU A 170 -10.90 5.65 -6.70
C LEU A 170 -11.51 5.37 -8.08
N LEU A 171 -10.73 5.48 -9.16
CA LEU A 171 -11.20 5.15 -10.51
C LEU A 171 -11.61 3.69 -10.64
N ILE A 172 -10.91 2.75 -9.99
CA ILE A 172 -11.28 1.33 -9.97
C ILE A 172 -12.67 1.15 -9.34
N ILE A 173 -12.91 1.79 -8.19
CA ILE A 173 -14.18 1.71 -7.47
C ILE A 173 -15.31 2.34 -8.30
N ILE A 174 -15.08 3.53 -8.86
CA ILE A 174 -16.06 4.20 -9.73
C ILE A 174 -16.38 3.34 -10.96
N LYS A 175 -15.35 2.74 -11.58
CA LYS A 175 -15.56 1.82 -12.72
C LYS A 175 -16.45 0.63 -12.32
N TRP A 176 -16.26 0.07 -11.13
CA TRP A 176 -17.11 -1.02 -10.63
C TRP A 176 -18.55 -0.59 -10.33
N CYS A 177 -18.77 0.64 -9.85
CA CYS A 177 -20.11 1.17 -9.59
C CYS A 177 -20.86 1.52 -10.88
N THR A 178 -20.18 2.12 -11.87
CA THR A 178 -20.82 2.61 -13.11
C THR A 178 -20.89 1.54 -14.21
N GLY A 179 -20.04 0.51 -14.15
CA GLY A 179 -19.98 -0.53 -15.19
C GLY A 179 -19.39 -0.06 -16.53
N SER A 180 -18.71 1.08 -16.55
CA SER A 180 -18.07 1.62 -17.76
C SER A 180 -16.96 0.71 -18.28
N GLN A 181 -16.74 0.68 -19.60
CA GLN A 181 -15.67 -0.09 -20.24
C GLN A 181 -14.31 0.63 -20.23
N ALA A 182 -14.25 1.89 -19.81
CA ALA A 182 -13.07 2.76 -19.89
C ALA A 182 -11.74 2.13 -19.42
N ASP A 183 -10.67 2.30 -20.20
CA ASP A 183 -9.36 1.71 -19.91
C ASP A 183 -8.56 2.54 -18.89
N LEU A 184 -8.53 2.06 -17.64
CA LEU A 184 -7.84 2.71 -16.53
C LEU A 184 -6.34 2.95 -16.79
N TYR A 185 -5.69 2.05 -17.52
CA TYR A 185 -4.28 2.18 -17.88
C TYR A 185 -4.04 3.36 -18.82
N HIS A 186 -4.85 3.48 -19.86
CA HIS A 186 -4.79 4.61 -20.78
C HIS A 186 -5.03 5.92 -20.03
N VAL A 187 -6.04 5.98 -19.16
CA VAL A 187 -6.34 7.16 -18.33
C VAL A 187 -5.13 7.58 -17.49
N MET A 188 -4.41 6.63 -16.90
CA MET A 188 -3.27 6.94 -16.03
C MET A 188 -1.99 7.30 -16.79
N ILE A 189 -1.72 6.68 -17.95
CA ILE A 189 -0.58 7.04 -18.79
C ILE A 189 -0.76 8.44 -19.37
N TYR A 190 -1.94 8.73 -19.93
CA TYR A 190 -2.24 10.03 -20.52
C TYR A 190 -2.32 11.15 -19.48
N MET A 191 -2.63 10.84 -18.22
CA MET A 191 -2.54 11.82 -17.13
C MET A 191 -1.14 12.44 -17.00
N PHE A 192 -0.07 11.68 -17.25
CA PHE A 192 1.30 12.19 -17.20
C PHE A 192 1.81 12.71 -18.55
N LEU A 193 1.45 12.04 -19.65
CA LEU A 193 2.02 12.32 -20.97
C LEU A 193 1.32 13.49 -21.69
N SER A 194 -0.01 13.57 -21.60
CA SER A 194 -0.83 14.58 -22.28
C SER A 194 -2.08 14.94 -21.45
N PRO A 195 -1.94 15.71 -20.34
CA PRO A 195 -3.03 15.97 -19.40
C PRO A 195 -4.16 16.85 -19.97
N THR A 196 -3.95 17.50 -21.12
CA THR A 196 -4.92 18.41 -21.75
C THR A 196 -5.77 17.76 -22.85
N ASP A 197 -5.46 16.53 -23.25
CA ASP A 197 -6.15 15.88 -24.37
C ASP A 197 -7.56 15.41 -24.02
N ASN A 198 -8.41 15.30 -25.04
CA ASN A 198 -9.78 14.83 -24.86
C ASN A 198 -9.79 13.31 -24.61
N LEU A 199 -10.18 12.87 -23.40
CA LEU A 199 -10.26 11.44 -23.07
C LEU A 199 -11.38 10.66 -23.79
N GLY A 200 -12.22 11.30 -24.63
CA GLY A 200 -13.22 10.63 -25.47
C GLY A 200 -14.08 9.63 -24.69
N GLU A 201 -14.10 8.37 -25.15
CA GLU A 201 -14.82 7.24 -24.54
C GLU A 201 -14.27 6.80 -23.17
N ASN A 202 -13.07 7.26 -22.78
CA ASN A 202 -12.44 6.94 -21.49
C ASN A 202 -12.79 7.93 -20.37
N GLN A 203 -13.78 8.81 -20.58
CA GLN A 203 -14.26 9.71 -19.53
C GLN A 203 -15.21 8.95 -18.59
N LEU A 204 -14.79 8.75 -17.32
CA LEU A 204 -15.59 8.05 -16.31
C LEU A 204 -16.63 8.96 -15.64
N PHE A 205 -16.33 10.25 -15.47
CA PHE A 205 -17.21 11.19 -14.78
C PHE A 205 -17.04 12.62 -15.32
N PRO A 206 -18.08 13.48 -15.22
CA PRO A 206 -17.97 14.89 -15.63
C PRO A 206 -16.95 15.62 -14.76
N GLY A 207 -16.04 16.38 -15.38
CA GLY A 207 -14.99 17.12 -14.64
C GLY A 207 -13.72 16.32 -14.34
N GLN A 208 -13.53 15.16 -14.95
CA GLN A 208 -12.31 14.35 -14.77
C GLN A 208 -11.02 15.09 -15.14
N ARG A 209 -11.03 15.91 -16.20
CA ARG A 209 -9.84 16.63 -16.68
C ARG A 209 -9.30 17.69 -15.72
N PRO A 210 -10.09 18.68 -15.25
CA PRO A 210 -9.58 19.67 -14.30
C PRO A 210 -9.07 19.00 -13.01
N LEU A 211 -9.73 17.92 -12.57
CA LEU A 211 -9.29 17.15 -11.41
C LEU A 211 -7.94 16.46 -11.64
N GLN A 212 -7.71 15.83 -12.80
CA GLN A 212 -6.41 15.21 -13.14
C GLN A 212 -5.28 16.23 -13.19
N ILE A 213 -5.52 17.41 -13.77
CA ILE A 213 -4.53 18.49 -13.83
C ILE A 213 -4.18 18.98 -12.42
N ILE A 214 -5.18 19.20 -11.57
CA ILE A 214 -4.97 19.62 -10.17
C ILE A 214 -4.17 18.56 -9.39
N LEU A 215 -4.53 17.28 -9.51
CA LEU A 215 -3.82 16.18 -8.84
C LEU A 215 -2.38 16.07 -9.31
N LEU A 216 -2.12 16.21 -10.62
CA LEU A 216 -0.77 16.19 -11.16
C LEU A 216 0.05 17.36 -10.63
N LEU A 217 -0.51 18.57 -10.61
CA LEU A 217 0.16 19.76 -10.05
C LEU A 217 0.50 19.56 -8.57
N LEU A 218 -0.44 19.04 -7.77
CA LEU A 218 -0.21 18.73 -6.37
C LEU A 218 0.90 17.70 -6.18
N ALA A 219 0.94 16.65 -7.01
CA ALA A 219 1.99 15.63 -6.97
C ALA A 219 3.37 16.22 -7.32
N VAL A 220 3.45 17.08 -8.34
CA VAL A 220 4.70 17.76 -8.74
C VAL A 220 5.18 18.72 -7.66
N VAL A 221 4.28 19.46 -7.01
CA VAL A 221 4.61 20.40 -5.91
C VAL A 221 4.98 19.67 -4.62
N ALA A 222 4.46 18.48 -4.36
CA ALA A 222 4.78 17.69 -3.17
C ALA A 222 6.25 17.27 -3.11
N VAL A 223 6.90 17.03 -4.26
CA VAL A 223 8.33 16.65 -4.34
C VAL A 223 9.27 17.75 -3.79
N PRO A 224 9.26 19.00 -4.31
CA PRO A 224 10.08 20.08 -3.76
C PRO A 224 9.65 20.47 -2.35
N TRP A 225 8.36 20.34 -1.99
CA TRP A 225 7.89 20.56 -0.62
C TRP A 225 8.57 19.61 0.37
N MET A 226 8.79 18.34 0.02
CA MET A 226 9.49 17.40 0.91
C MET A 226 11.01 17.68 0.98
N LEU A 227 11.60 18.17 -0.11
CA LEU A 227 13.05 18.29 -0.25
C LEU A 227 13.64 19.50 0.48
N PHE A 228 13.11 20.70 0.23
CA PHE A 228 13.76 21.96 0.63
C PHE A 228 13.49 22.42 2.06
N PRO A 229 12.25 22.42 2.58
CA PRO A 229 11.93 23.09 3.84
C PRO A 229 12.65 22.50 5.06
N LYS A 230 12.81 21.18 5.14
CA LYS A 230 13.44 20.51 6.28
C LYS A 230 14.92 20.93 6.47
N PRO A 231 15.81 20.84 5.45
CA PRO A 231 17.20 21.27 5.60
C PRO A 231 17.33 22.77 5.84
N PHE A 232 16.49 23.61 5.20
CA PHE A 232 16.54 25.07 5.40
C PHE A 232 16.09 25.50 6.81
N ILE A 233 15.06 24.87 7.36
CA ILE A 233 14.60 25.17 8.72
C ILE A 233 15.62 24.67 9.75
N LEU A 234 16.23 23.51 9.52
CA LEU A 234 17.26 22.99 10.41
C LEU A 234 18.52 23.87 10.40
N LYS A 235 18.90 24.40 9.22
CA LYS A 235 19.97 25.41 9.09
C LYS A 235 19.65 26.68 9.87
N LYS A 236 18.42 27.19 9.77
CA LYS A 236 18.00 28.40 10.49
C LYS A 236 17.99 28.20 12.00
N LEU A 237 17.43 27.08 12.47
CA LEU A 237 17.40 26.72 13.89
C LEU A 237 18.81 26.56 14.47
N HIS A 238 19.73 25.98 13.69
CA HIS A 238 21.12 25.84 14.10
C HIS A 238 21.85 27.19 14.14
N SER A 239 21.65 28.05 13.13
CA SER A 239 22.22 29.41 13.09
C SER A 239 21.74 30.26 14.28
N GLU A 240 20.47 30.16 14.67
CA GLU A 240 19.90 30.87 15.82
C GLU A 240 20.40 30.29 17.15
N ARG A 241 20.57 28.97 17.26
CA ARG A 241 21.10 28.32 18.47
C ARG A 241 22.60 28.58 18.66
N PHE A 242 23.36 28.68 17.55
CA PHE A 242 24.76 29.11 17.58
C PHE A 242 24.90 30.60 17.90
N GLN A 243 24.12 31.48 17.26
CA GLN A 243 24.10 32.91 17.62
C GLN A 243 23.69 33.11 19.09
N GLY A 244 22.68 32.38 19.59
CA GLY A 244 22.27 32.44 20.99
C GLY A 244 23.35 31.98 21.99
N ARG A 245 24.17 30.97 21.62
CA ARG A 245 25.34 30.56 22.42
C ARG A 245 26.47 31.59 22.37
N THR A 246 26.75 32.19 21.21
CA THR A 246 27.75 33.27 21.07
C THR A 246 27.35 34.52 21.85
N TYR A 247 26.07 34.90 21.84
CA TYR A 247 25.55 36.02 22.64
C TYR A 247 25.50 35.70 24.15
N GLY A 248 25.24 34.43 24.53
CA GLY A 248 25.32 33.99 25.93
C GLY A 248 26.75 34.01 26.48
N ILE A 249 27.74 33.68 25.65
CA ILE A 249 29.16 33.83 25.98
C ILE A 249 29.52 35.31 26.13
N LEU A 250 29.12 36.18 25.19
CA LEU A 250 29.38 37.63 25.27
C LEU A 250 28.78 38.25 26.54
N ARG A 251 27.58 37.83 26.98
CA ARG A 251 26.97 38.33 28.22
C ARG A 251 27.65 37.82 29.50
N ASN A 252 28.26 36.64 29.47
CA ASN A 252 29.05 36.15 30.61
C ASN A 252 30.50 36.67 30.61
N THR A 253 30.99 37.21 29.48
CA THR A 253 32.37 37.75 29.38
C THR A 253 32.51 39.14 30.02
N GLU A 254 31.41 39.83 30.32
CA GLU A 254 31.45 41.11 31.06
C GLU A 254 31.59 40.94 32.59
N ALA A 255 31.59 39.71 33.12
CA ALA A 255 31.59 39.45 34.56
C ALA A 255 32.82 38.69 35.11
N ASP A 256 33.77 38.22 34.28
CA ASP A 256 35.03 37.68 34.80
C ASP A 256 36.12 37.68 33.71
N LEU A 257 37.01 38.67 33.77
CA LEU A 257 38.22 38.77 32.96
C LEU A 257 39.40 38.28 33.81
N ASP A 258 39.59 36.95 33.94
CA ASP A 258 40.84 36.34 34.41
C ASP A 258 40.82 34.80 34.29
N VAL A 259 40.67 34.24 33.08
CA VAL A 259 41.10 32.84 32.81
C VAL A 259 41.64 32.72 31.38
N GLU A 260 42.85 32.17 31.26
CA GLU A 260 43.57 31.88 30.01
C GLU A 260 42.73 31.20 28.92
N PRO A 261 42.88 31.54 27.63
CA PRO A 261 42.13 30.90 26.56
C PRO A 261 42.96 29.76 25.93
N ASP A 262 43.31 28.72 26.68
CA ASP A 262 44.08 27.58 26.13
C ASP A 262 43.30 26.25 26.07
N SER A 263 41.96 26.28 26.05
CA SER A 263 41.18 25.02 26.04
C SER A 263 39.81 25.05 25.33
N ALA A 264 39.49 26.08 24.53
CA ALA A 264 38.18 26.18 23.87
C ALA A 264 38.24 26.03 22.34
N ARG A 265 39.13 25.16 21.82
CA ARG A 265 38.88 24.46 20.55
C ARG A 265 37.81 23.38 20.74
N ALA A 266 36.69 23.75 21.37
CA ALA A 266 35.55 22.89 21.55
C ALA A 266 34.87 22.73 20.19
N HIS A 267 35.24 21.64 19.50
CA HIS A 267 34.48 20.98 18.45
C HIS A 267 33.67 21.93 17.55
N HIS A 268 34.27 22.32 16.43
CA HIS A 268 33.53 22.44 15.17
C HIS A 268 32.83 21.09 14.90
N GLU A 269 31.72 20.79 15.59
CA GLU A 269 30.66 20.03 14.96
C GLU A 269 30.00 21.00 13.99
N ASP A 270 30.69 21.22 12.86
CA ASP A 270 30.11 21.88 11.71
C ASP A 270 28.80 21.16 11.42
N PHE A 271 27.68 21.82 11.68
CA PHE A 271 26.40 21.36 11.21
C PHE A 271 26.52 21.22 9.70
N ASN A 272 26.70 19.96 9.29
CA ASN A 272 27.08 19.64 7.93
C ASN A 272 25.81 19.72 7.11
N PHE A 273 25.40 20.95 6.78
CA PHE A 273 24.20 21.25 6.00
C PHE A 273 24.16 20.42 4.71
N SER A 274 25.34 20.21 4.12
CA SER A 274 25.52 19.32 2.98
C SER A 274 25.07 17.89 3.28
N GLU A 275 25.40 17.33 4.44
CA GLU A 275 25.02 15.98 4.85
C GLU A 275 23.51 15.85 5.07
N VAL A 276 22.90 16.80 5.80
CA VAL A 276 21.44 16.83 6.02
C VAL A 276 20.69 16.99 4.70
N PHE A 277 21.20 17.84 3.81
CA PHE A 277 20.61 18.05 2.49
C PHE A 277 20.71 16.79 1.62
N VAL A 278 21.88 16.14 1.57
CA VAL A 278 22.07 14.89 0.82
C VAL A 278 21.18 13.79 1.37
N HIS A 279 21.11 13.61 2.70
CA HIS A 279 20.24 12.62 3.31
C HIS A 279 18.75 12.86 2.97
N GLN A 280 18.28 14.11 3.05
CA GLN A 280 16.91 14.45 2.70
C GLN A 280 16.63 14.25 1.20
N MET A 281 17.61 14.51 0.33
CA MET A 281 17.50 14.26 -1.10
C MET A 281 17.37 12.77 -1.40
N ILE A 282 18.22 11.94 -0.80
CA ILE A 282 18.14 10.48 -0.94
C ILE A 282 16.77 9.98 -0.47
N HIS A 283 16.34 10.38 0.74
CA HIS A 283 15.04 9.99 1.28
C HIS A 283 13.87 10.41 0.37
N SER A 284 13.96 11.60 -0.23
CA SER A 284 12.92 12.08 -1.15
C SER A 284 12.85 11.25 -2.44
N ILE A 285 14.00 10.93 -3.03
CA ILE A 285 14.10 10.11 -4.24
C ILE A 285 13.65 8.67 -3.93
N GLU A 286 14.12 8.11 -2.83
CA GLU A 286 13.75 6.77 -2.36
C GLU A 286 12.25 6.67 -2.12
N PHE A 287 11.63 7.68 -1.51
CA PHE A 287 10.19 7.68 -1.30
C PHE A 287 9.42 7.72 -2.63
N VAL A 288 9.78 8.61 -3.56
CA VAL A 288 9.07 8.75 -4.84
C VAL A 288 9.20 7.48 -5.69
N LEU A 289 10.42 6.97 -5.87
CA LEU A 289 10.67 5.74 -6.62
C LEU A 289 10.11 4.51 -5.89
N GLY A 290 10.24 4.48 -4.57
CA GLY A 290 9.71 3.45 -3.70
C GLY A 290 8.19 3.37 -3.73
N ALA A 291 7.48 4.50 -3.78
CA ALA A 291 6.01 4.52 -3.88
C ALA A 291 5.52 3.85 -5.17
N VAL A 292 6.17 4.14 -6.31
CA VAL A 292 5.84 3.51 -7.60
C VAL A 292 6.22 2.02 -7.59
N SER A 293 7.44 1.72 -7.18
CA SER A 293 7.97 0.35 -7.13
C SER A 293 7.16 -0.55 -6.19
N ASN A 294 6.84 -0.08 -4.99
CA ASN A 294 6.06 -0.84 -4.01
C ASN A 294 4.64 -1.09 -4.51
N THR A 295 3.99 -0.10 -5.12
CA THR A 295 2.65 -0.29 -5.71
C THR A 295 2.67 -1.34 -6.82
N ALA A 296 3.66 -1.32 -7.70
CA ALA A 296 3.84 -2.35 -8.71
C ALA A 296 4.17 -3.71 -8.09
N SER A 297 4.97 -3.75 -7.03
CA SER A 297 5.34 -4.98 -6.32
C SER A 297 4.12 -5.67 -5.69
N TYR A 298 3.07 -4.94 -5.30
CA TYR A 298 1.81 -5.54 -4.84
C TYR A 298 1.11 -6.38 -5.91
N LEU A 299 1.43 -6.22 -7.20
CA LEU A 299 0.98 -7.15 -8.25
C LEU A 299 1.47 -8.59 -8.02
N ARG A 300 2.48 -8.82 -7.16
CA ARG A 300 2.86 -10.17 -6.69
C ARG A 300 1.71 -10.92 -6.02
N LEU A 301 0.80 -10.20 -5.34
CA LEU A 301 -0.36 -10.81 -4.69
C LEU A 301 -1.30 -11.46 -5.71
N TRP A 302 -1.35 -10.89 -6.91
CA TRP A 302 -2.03 -11.43 -8.08
C TRP A 302 -1.18 -12.53 -8.75
N ALA A 303 0.09 -12.28 -9.04
CA ALA A 303 0.93 -13.20 -9.82
C ALA A 303 1.18 -14.56 -9.13
N LEU A 304 1.28 -14.57 -7.81
CA LEU A 304 1.53 -15.78 -7.02
C LEU A 304 0.26 -16.60 -6.73
N ARG A 305 -0.86 -16.30 -7.41
CA ARG A 305 -2.15 -16.96 -7.16
C ARG A 305 -2.99 -17.18 -8.41
#